data_AF-A0A7S2I8C2-F1
#
_entry.id   AF-A0A7S2I8C2-F1
#
_cell.length_a   1.000
_cell.length_b   1.000
_cell.length_c   1.000
_cell.angle_alpha   90.00
_cell.angle_beta   90.00
_cell.angle_gamma   90.00
#
_symmetry.space_group_name_H-M   'P 1'
#
loop_
_entity.id
_entity.type
_entity.pdbx_description
1 polymer ?
#
loop_
_entity_poly.entity_id
_entity_poly.type
_entity_poly.pdbx_seq_one_letter_code
_entity_poly.pdbx_strand_id
1 'polypeptide(L)'
;KQHYDLSLQLYTLYAEAEYCNGHFQEVGQAVAVVIQQAKAFENKFRVFATLIKSLAAQNQLQDAIDLGLNVLTELGVQCSSPPPDEMNVKRDIIKIKQS
;
A
#
# COMPACT_ATOMS: atom_id res chain seq x y z
N LYS A 1 -4.42 11.34 -27.08
CA LYS A 1 -4.59 11.96 -25.74
C LYS A 1 -5.78 11.39 -24.96
N GLN A 2 -6.86 10.87 -25.58
CA GLN A 2 -8.03 10.32 -24.83
C GLN A 2 -7.85 8.92 -24.23
N HIS A 3 -6.96 8.08 -24.77
CA HIS A 3 -6.77 6.71 -24.24
C HIS A 3 -5.91 6.62 -22.99
N TYR A 4 -5.16 7.69 -22.66
CA TYR A 4 -4.25 7.67 -21.52
C TYR A 4 -5.00 7.60 -20.19
N ASP A 5 -5.97 8.48 -19.98
CA ASP A 5 -6.77 8.51 -18.75
C ASP A 5 -7.64 7.24 -18.62
N LEU A 6 -8.19 6.75 -19.73
CA LEU A 6 -8.97 5.51 -19.77
C LEU A 6 -8.12 4.29 -19.39
N SER A 7 -6.94 4.12 -19.99
CA SER A 7 -6.04 3.01 -19.65
C SER A 7 -5.62 3.05 -18.19
N LEU A 8 -5.31 4.23 -17.66
CA LEU A 8 -4.91 4.40 -16.27
C LEU A 8 -6.04 3.99 -15.30
N GLN A 9 -7.28 4.38 -15.62
CA GLN A 9 -8.46 3.97 -14.85
C GLN A 9 -8.72 2.46 -14.94
N LEU A 10 -8.56 1.86 -16.12
CA LEU A 10 -8.71 0.41 -16.29
C LEU A 10 -7.69 -0.39 -15.47
N TYR A 11 -6.41 -0.01 -15.51
CA TYR A 11 -5.40 -0.68 -14.69
C TYR A 11 -5.62 -0.47 -13.18
N THR A 12 -6.11 0.69 -12.79
CA THR A 12 -6.49 0.95 -11.38
C THR A 12 -7.64 0.04 -10.95
N LEU A 13 -8.69 -0.04 -11.76
CA LEU A 13 -9.85 -0.89 -11.47
C LEU A 13 -9.48 -2.38 -11.47
N TYR A 14 -8.63 -2.78 -12.41
CA TYR A 14 -8.08 -4.14 -12.46
C TYR A 14 -7.34 -4.46 -11.17
N ALA A 15 -6.43 -3.60 -10.70
CA ALA A 15 -5.74 -3.80 -9.42
C ALA A 15 -6.71 -3.95 -8.23
N GLU A 16 -7.77 -3.14 -8.18
CA GLU A 16 -8.78 -3.22 -7.11
C GLU A 16 -9.58 -4.54 -7.17
N ALA A 17 -9.93 -5.00 -8.37
CA ALA A 17 -10.64 -6.26 -8.58
C ALA A 17 -9.77 -7.47 -8.19
N GLU A 18 -8.50 -7.49 -8.62
CA GLU A 18 -7.56 -8.56 -8.28
C GLU A 18 -7.28 -8.61 -6.76
N TYR A 19 -7.22 -7.45 -6.09
CA TYR A 19 -7.13 -7.40 -4.64
C TYR A 19 -8.35 -8.08 -3.97
N CYS A 20 -9.56 -7.78 -4.43
CA CYS A 20 -10.79 -8.41 -3.90
C CYS A 20 -10.81 -9.93 -4.13
N ASN A 21 -10.19 -10.40 -5.21
CA ASN A 21 -10.06 -11.83 -5.54
C ASN A 21 -8.89 -12.52 -4.82
N GLY A 22 -8.01 -11.76 -4.13
CA GLY A 22 -6.81 -12.30 -3.49
C GLY A 22 -5.64 -12.57 -4.43
N HIS A 23 -5.69 -12.06 -5.67
CA HIS A 23 -4.65 -12.22 -6.69
C HIS A 23 -3.57 -11.15 -6.54
N PHE A 24 -2.78 -11.27 -5.47
CA PHE A 24 -1.88 -10.20 -5.02
C PHE A 24 -0.70 -9.94 -5.96
N GLN A 25 -0.28 -10.94 -6.75
CA GLN A 25 0.79 -10.76 -7.75
C GLN A 25 0.33 -9.83 -8.87
N GLU A 26 -0.90 -10.01 -9.33
CA GLU A 26 -1.56 -9.24 -10.37
C GLU A 26 -1.81 -7.80 -9.91
N VAL A 27 -2.15 -7.61 -8.63
CA VAL A 27 -2.18 -6.27 -8.00
C VAL A 27 -0.85 -5.57 -8.18
N GLY A 28 0.27 -6.22 -7.85
CA GLY A 28 1.61 -5.64 -7.97
C GLY A 28 1.96 -5.23 -9.40
N GLN A 29 1.63 -6.08 -10.38
CA GLN A 29 1.87 -5.79 -11.80
C GLN A 29 1.06 -4.58 -12.28
N ALA A 30 -0.23 -4.52 -11.94
CA ALA A 30 -1.12 -3.44 -12.33
C ALA A 30 -0.70 -2.10 -11.70
N VAL A 31 -0.35 -2.12 -10.42
CA VAL A 31 0.15 -0.96 -9.68
C VAL A 31 1.44 -0.42 -10.31
N ALA A 32 2.38 -1.29 -10.67
CA ALA A 32 3.63 -0.88 -11.32
C ALA A 32 3.39 -0.13 -12.64
N VAL A 33 2.45 -0.61 -13.47
CA VAL A 33 2.07 0.06 -14.71
C VAL A 33 1.51 1.46 -14.44
N VAL A 34 0.60 1.60 -13.48
CA VAL A 34 0.00 2.90 -13.13
C VAL A 34 1.05 3.86 -12.58
N ILE A 35 1.93 3.42 -11.67
CA ILE A 35 2.98 4.28 -11.10
C ILE A 35 3.94 4.79 -12.17
N GLN A 36 4.35 3.94 -13.12
CA GLN A 36 5.26 4.33 -14.20
C GLN A 36 4.61 5.30 -15.19
N GLN A 37 3.32 5.12 -15.49
CA GLN A 37 2.65 5.89 -16.55
C GLN A 37 1.94 7.13 -16.02
N ALA A 38 1.53 7.17 -14.74
CA ALA A 38 0.77 8.28 -14.16
C ALA A 38 1.59 9.58 -14.10
N LYS A 39 1.05 10.63 -14.73
CA LYS A 39 1.62 11.98 -14.80
C LYS A 39 1.31 12.84 -13.58
N ALA A 40 0.26 12.48 -12.86
CA ALA A 40 -0.25 13.21 -11.71
C ALA A 40 -0.32 12.25 -10.51
N PHE A 41 0.01 12.76 -9.32
CA PHE A 41 0.10 11.94 -8.11
C PHE A 41 -1.28 11.44 -7.67
N GLU A 42 -2.33 12.21 -7.93
CA GLU A 42 -3.72 11.86 -7.61
C GLU A 42 -4.13 10.52 -8.25
N ASN A 43 -3.59 10.24 -9.44
CA ASN A 43 -3.82 8.98 -10.14
C ASN A 43 -3.03 7.80 -9.54
N LYS A 44 -1.93 8.07 -8.83
CA LYS A 44 -1.12 7.07 -8.13
C LYS A 44 -1.70 6.73 -6.75
N PHE A 45 -2.40 7.68 -6.12
CA PHE A 45 -2.91 7.49 -4.76
C PHE A 45 -3.82 6.26 -4.61
N ARG A 46 -4.76 6.05 -5.54
CA ARG A 46 -5.66 4.88 -5.50
C ARG A 46 -4.90 3.55 -5.58
N VAL A 47 -3.93 3.44 -6.49
CA VAL A 47 -3.16 2.21 -6.65
C VAL A 47 -2.21 1.95 -5.48
N PHE A 48 -1.64 3.01 -4.87
CA PHE A 48 -0.89 2.86 -3.62
C PHE A 48 -1.77 2.34 -2.49
N ALA A 49 -2.98 2.87 -2.31
CA ALA A 49 -3.91 2.39 -1.29
C ALA A 49 -4.25 0.90 -1.50
N THR A 50 -4.45 0.46 -2.74
CA THR A 50 -4.69 -0.95 -3.08
C THR A 50 -3.47 -1.81 -2.76
N LEU A 51 -2.26 -1.36 -3.08
CA LEU A 51 -1.03 -2.09 -2.78
C LEU A 51 -0.80 -2.22 -1.26
N ILE A 52 -1.02 -1.15 -0.49
CA ILE A 52 -0.92 -1.17 0.97
C ILE A 52 -1.92 -2.18 1.57
N LYS A 53 -3.17 -2.19 1.08
CA LYS A 53 -4.17 -3.17 1.50
C LYS A 53 -3.78 -4.60 1.14
N SER A 54 -3.19 -4.81 -0.04
CA SER A 54 -2.68 -6.11 -0.50
C SER A 54 -1.55 -6.62 0.40
N LEU A 55 -0.59 -5.76 0.76
CA LEU A 55 0.49 -6.10 1.70
C LEU A 55 -0.07 -6.46 3.08
N ALA A 56 -1.02 -5.69 3.60
CA ALA A 56 -1.66 -5.98 4.88
C ALA A 56 -2.42 -7.31 4.86
N ALA A 57 -3.14 -7.62 3.77
CA ALA A 57 -3.84 -8.89 3.59
C ALA A 57 -2.89 -10.10 3.53
N GLN A 58 -1.66 -9.90 3.04
CA GLN A 58 -0.58 -10.90 3.04
C GLN A 58 0.21 -10.93 4.35
N ASN A 59 -0.26 -10.25 5.40
CA ASN A 59 0.39 -10.17 6.70
C ASN A 59 1.77 -9.49 6.67
N GLN A 60 2.07 -8.73 5.60
CA GLN A 60 3.27 -7.91 5.42
C GLN A 60 3.03 -6.51 5.99
N LEU A 61 2.68 -6.44 7.27
CA LEU A 61 2.24 -5.20 7.91
C LEU A 61 3.34 -4.13 7.96
N GLN A 62 4.60 -4.52 8.13
CA GLN A 62 5.71 -3.56 8.14
C GLN A 62 5.89 -2.93 6.76
N ASP A 63 5.90 -3.73 5.69
CA ASP A 63 6.01 -3.24 4.33
C ASP A 63 4.84 -2.30 3.96
N ALA A 64 3.63 -2.61 4.44
CA ALA A 64 2.46 -1.74 4.28
C ALA A 64 2.63 -0.38 4.98
N ILE A 65 3.18 -0.37 6.21
CA ILE A 65 3.47 0.85 6.98
C ILE A 65 4.55 1.67 6.29
N ASP A 66 5.68 1.05 5.93
CA ASP A 66 6.81 1.72 5.30
C ASP A 66 6.40 2.36 3.97
N LEU A 67 5.63 1.64 3.15
CA LEU A 67 5.06 2.18 1.92
C LEU A 67 4.10 3.35 2.20
N GLY A 68 3.21 3.22 3.19
CA GLY A 68 2.30 4.29 3.57
C GLY A 68 3.02 5.57 4.02
N LEU A 69 4.08 5.43 4.83
CA LEU A 69 4.91 6.55 5.28
C LEU A 69 5.64 7.21 4.11
N ASN A 70 6.17 6.43 3.18
CA ASN A 70 6.81 6.96 1.97
C ASN A 70 5.82 7.76 1.11
N VAL A 71 4.62 7.22 0.87
CA VAL A 71 3.56 7.89 0.11
C VAL A 71 3.11 9.19 0.78
N LEU A 72 2.97 9.19 2.12
CA LEU A 72 2.64 10.39 2.89
C LEU A 72 3.76 11.44 2.83
N THR A 73 5.01 11.01 2.86
CA THR A 73 6.18 11.90 2.73
C THR A 73 6.22 12.55 1.34
N GLU A 74 5.92 11.82 0.27
CA GLU A 74 5.78 12.38 -1.09
C GLU A 74 4.65 13.43 -1.17
N LEU A 75 3.61 13.29 -0.35
CA LEU A 75 2.52 14.27 -0.20
C LEU A 75 2.87 15.46 0.70
N GLY A 76 4.10 15.53 1.24
CA GLY A 76 4.54 16.59 2.14
C GLY A 76 4.04 16.42 3.59
N VAL A 77 3.46 15.27 3.93
CA VAL A 77 3.04 14.95 5.29
C VAL A 77 4.21 14.30 6.03
N GLN A 78 4.73 14.99 7.04
CA GLN A 78 5.75 14.47 7.94
C GLN A 78 5.09 13.56 8.99
N CYS A 79 5.24 12.24 8.84
CA CYS A 79 4.85 11.28 9.87
C CYS A 79 6.10 10.85 10.65
N SER A 80 6.20 11.28 11.91
CA SER A 80 7.23 10.74 12.82
C SER A 80 6.93 9.27 13.09
N SER A 81 7.81 8.37 12.67
CA SER A 81 7.79 6.97 13.16
C SER A 81 7.86 7.00 14.69
N PRO A 82 6.99 6.27 15.41
CA PRO A 82 7.22 6.07 16.83
C PRO A 82 8.60 5.41 17.03
N PRO A 83 9.30 5.73 18.11
CA PRO A 83 10.60 5.14 18.38
C PRO A 83 10.49 3.60 18.47
N PRO A 84 11.53 2.85 18.05
CA PRO A 84 11.52 1.38 17.98
C PRO A 84 11.08 0.68 19.28
N ASP A 85 11.23 1.35 20.42
CA ASP A 85 10.89 0.81 21.74
C ASP A 85 9.38 0.57 21.94
N GLU A 86 8.50 1.37 21.34
CA GLU A 86 7.05 1.23 21.55
C GLU A 86 6.45 0.05 20.78
N MET A 87 7.09 -0.41 19.71
CA MET A 87 6.66 -1.58 18.94
C MET A 87 6.99 -2.91 19.64
N ASN A 88 7.95 -2.92 20.57
CA ASN A 88 8.31 -4.13 21.32
C ASN A 88 7.42 -4.37 22.55
N VAL A 89 6.83 -3.33 23.15
CA VAL A 89 6.02 -3.49 24.37
C VAL A 89 4.77 -4.36 24.15
N LYS A 90 4.24 -4.45 22.92
CA LYS A 90 3.08 -5.30 22.62
C LYS A 90 3.41 -6.80 22.48
N ARG A 91 4.68 -7.19 22.29
CA ARG A 91 5.06 -8.61 22.20
C ARG A 91 5.16 -9.28 23.58
N ASP A 92 5.44 -8.52 24.63
CA ASP A 92 5.63 -9.09 25.97
C ASP A 92 4.32 -9.38 26.72
N ILE A 93 3.23 -8.65 26.40
CA ILE A 93 1.93 -8.84 27.04
C ILE A 93 1.29 -10.21 26.71
N ILE A 94 1.66 -10.82 25.57
CA ILE A 94 1.13 -12.13 25.15
C ILE A 94 1.86 -13.27 25.88
N LYS A 95 3.13 -13.09 26.27
CA LYS A 95 3.91 -14.14 26.95
C LYS A 95 3.56 -14.32 28.43
N ILE A 96 3.02 -13.30 29.09
CA ILE A 96 2.72 -13.35 30.54
C ILE A 96 1.38 -14.06 30.82
N LYS A 97 0.51 -14.21 29.81
CA LYS A 97 -0.84 -14.80 30.00
C LYS A 97 -0.88 -16.33 29.82
N GLN A 98 0.25 -16.98 29.52
CA GLN A 98 0.35 -18.43 29.31
C GLN A 98 1.35 -19.14 30.24
N SER A 99 1.83 -18.48 31.29
CA SER A 99 2.71 -19.07 32.31
C SER A 99 2.05 -19.10 33.68
#